data_AF-A0A1I2IS80-F1
#
_entry.id   AF-A0A1I2IS80-F1
#
_cell.length_a   1.000
_cell.length_b   1.000
_cell.length_c   1.000
_cell.angle_alpha   90.00
_cell.angle_beta   90.00
_cell.angle_gamma   90.00
#
_symmetry.space_group_name_H-M   'P 1'
#
loop_
_entity.id
_entity.type
_entity.pdbx_description
1 polymer ?
#
loop_
_entity_poly.entity_id
_entity_poly.type
_entity_poly.pdbx_seq_one_letter_code
_entity_poly.pdbx_strand_id
1 'polypeptide(L)'
;MKTVQKVALSIGLIGLLYSCQSTNQVLSKSDKRMEIMNEIANNESMSKEMMGILMNSKSGMMMMQEKEKEMMRDSHAKMMGMMKENPEMMKSMMSEMMMKNPEMMKENHAKMMAMMKENPEMMKSMMSEMMKGMKDNPEMMKNMMSKMIESSQGDDAMMSGMCKEMMGNEKMMKMMEKMKKEKMDMNNMKRMDKKQ
;
A
#
# COMPACT_ATOMS: atom_id res chain seq x y z
N MET A 1 -21.41 -80.35 -43.18
CA MET A 1 -20.21 -79.57 -42.76
C MET A 1 -20.08 -78.20 -43.46
N LYS A 2 -20.31 -78.10 -44.79
CA LYS A 2 -20.09 -76.83 -45.54
C LYS A 2 -20.99 -75.65 -45.13
N THR A 3 -22.22 -75.92 -44.67
CA THR A 3 -23.19 -74.87 -44.29
C THR A 3 -22.90 -74.27 -42.91
N VAL A 4 -22.52 -75.10 -41.95
CA VAL A 4 -22.19 -74.67 -40.58
C VAL A 4 -20.90 -73.84 -40.55
N GLN A 5 -19.90 -74.22 -41.37
CA GLN A 5 -18.65 -73.48 -41.50
C GLN A 5 -18.86 -72.08 -42.10
N LYS A 6 -19.80 -71.92 -43.04
CA LYS A 6 -20.16 -70.62 -43.62
C LYS A 6 -20.89 -69.72 -42.61
N VAL A 7 -21.78 -70.29 -41.79
CA VAL A 7 -22.52 -69.54 -40.76
C VAL A 7 -21.59 -69.08 -39.62
N ALA A 8 -20.63 -69.93 -39.21
CA ALA A 8 -19.62 -69.55 -38.22
C ALA A 8 -18.69 -68.43 -38.73
N LEU A 9 -18.27 -68.49 -40.00
CA LEU A 9 -17.46 -67.44 -40.65
C LEU A 9 -18.21 -66.10 -40.76
N SER A 10 -19.51 -66.12 -41.06
CA SER A 10 -20.31 -64.88 -41.15
C SER A 10 -20.58 -64.24 -39.78
N ILE A 11 -20.74 -65.03 -38.72
CA ILE A 11 -20.89 -64.51 -37.36
C ILE A 11 -19.56 -63.95 -36.83
N GLY A 12 -18.43 -64.57 -37.17
CA GLY A 12 -17.09 -64.05 -36.85
C GLY A 12 -16.79 -62.71 -37.54
N LEU A 13 -17.24 -62.51 -38.78
CA LEU A 13 -17.09 -61.27 -39.53
C LEU A 13 -17.97 -60.12 -39.00
N ILE A 14 -19.18 -60.41 -38.49
CA ILE A 14 -20.05 -59.38 -37.88
C ILE A 14 -19.49 -58.93 -36.51
N GLY A 15 -18.82 -59.82 -35.77
CA GLY A 15 -18.10 -59.47 -34.54
C GLY A 15 -16.94 -58.49 -34.77
N LEU A 16 -16.24 -58.61 -35.91
CA LEU A 16 -15.12 -57.73 -36.30
C LEU A 16 -15.56 -56.31 -36.72
N LEU A 17 -16.84 -56.09 -37.01
CA LEU A 17 -17.36 -54.77 -37.41
C LEU A 17 -17.76 -53.89 -36.20
N TYR A 18 -17.92 -54.44 -35.00
CA TYR A 18 -18.11 -53.64 -33.78
C TYR A 18 -16.83 -52.93 -33.32
N SER A 19 -15.66 -53.34 -33.84
CA SER A 19 -14.34 -52.79 -33.51
C SER A 19 -14.07 -51.43 -34.17
N CYS A 20 -14.95 -50.98 -35.07
CA CYS A 20 -14.82 -49.71 -35.81
C CYS A 20 -15.82 -48.64 -35.33
N GLN A 21 -16.09 -48.53 -34.02
CA GLN A 21 -16.69 -47.28 -33.53
C GLN A 21 -15.68 -46.15 -33.76
N SER A 22 -16.06 -45.16 -34.56
CA SER A 22 -15.23 -43.98 -34.74
C SER A 22 -14.97 -43.33 -33.38
N THR A 23 -13.78 -42.78 -33.18
CA THR A 23 -13.38 -42.12 -31.93
C THR A 23 -14.41 -41.07 -31.48
N ASN A 24 -15.04 -40.37 -32.43
CA ASN A 24 -16.11 -39.41 -32.15
C ASN A 24 -17.39 -40.05 -31.58
N GLN A 25 -17.72 -41.29 -31.95
CA GLN A 25 -18.87 -42.02 -31.41
C GLN A 25 -18.60 -42.61 -30.02
N VAL A 26 -17.33 -42.88 -29.69
CA VAL A 26 -16.91 -43.32 -28.35
C VAL A 26 -16.92 -42.14 -27.38
N LEU A 27 -16.39 -40.99 -27.80
CA LEU A 27 -16.31 -39.77 -26.98
C LEU A 27 -17.66 -39.06 -26.77
N SER A 28 -18.65 -39.32 -27.63
CA SER A 28 -20.02 -38.80 -27.48
C SER A 28 -20.83 -39.50 -26.38
N LYS A 29 -20.41 -40.69 -25.93
CA LYS A 29 -21.02 -41.40 -24.81
C LYS A 29 -20.38 -40.97 -23.49
N SER A 30 -21.17 -40.42 -22.56
CA SER A 30 -20.69 -39.89 -21.28
C SER A 30 -19.89 -40.91 -20.48
N ASP A 31 -20.39 -42.14 -20.38
CA ASP A 31 -19.84 -43.16 -19.49
C ASP A 31 -18.48 -43.65 -20.00
N LYS A 32 -18.39 -43.87 -21.31
CA LYS A 32 -17.12 -44.23 -21.98
C LYS A 32 -16.10 -43.10 -21.89
N ARG A 33 -16.53 -41.85 -22.07
CA ARG A 33 -15.67 -40.67 -21.90
C ARG A 33 -15.12 -40.59 -20.48
N MET A 34 -15.97 -40.84 -19.47
CA MET A 34 -15.57 -40.82 -18.06
C MET A 34 -14.59 -41.95 -17.74
N GLU A 35 -14.83 -43.16 -18.25
CA GLU A 35 -13.92 -44.30 -18.10
C GLU A 35 -12.53 -43.99 -18.67
N ILE A 36 -12.47 -43.43 -19.89
CA ILE A 36 -11.21 -43.00 -20.52
C ILE A 36 -10.53 -41.90 -19.70
N MET A 37 -11.28 -40.90 -19.22
CA MET A 37 -10.73 -39.82 -18.38
C MET A 37 -10.16 -40.37 -17.06
N ASN A 38 -10.85 -41.34 -16.45
CA ASN A 38 -10.38 -42.01 -15.23
C ASN A 38 -9.11 -42.83 -15.49
N GLU A 39 -9.04 -43.56 -16.60
CA GLU A 39 -7.83 -44.30 -16.97
C GLU A 39 -6.64 -43.36 -17.14
N ILE A 40 -6.82 -42.24 -17.86
CA ILE A 40 -5.79 -41.22 -18.04
C ILE A 40 -5.36 -40.66 -16.67
N ALA A 41 -6.31 -40.29 -15.80
CA ALA A 41 -6.03 -39.68 -14.50
C ALA A 41 -5.34 -40.62 -13.51
N ASN A 42 -5.58 -41.93 -13.61
CA ASN A 42 -4.98 -42.94 -12.74
C ASN A 42 -3.68 -43.53 -13.31
N ASN A 43 -3.30 -43.19 -14.54
CA ASN A 43 -2.05 -43.62 -15.17
C ASN A 43 -1.08 -42.44 -15.31
N GLU A 44 0.02 -42.46 -14.54
CA GLU A 44 1.00 -41.37 -14.49
C GLU A 44 1.58 -41.02 -15.87
N SER A 45 1.90 -42.02 -16.70
CA SER A 45 2.49 -41.81 -18.03
C SER A 45 1.49 -41.13 -18.97
N MET A 46 0.24 -41.63 -19.00
CA MET A 46 -0.81 -41.05 -19.83
C MET A 46 -1.21 -39.66 -19.34
N SER A 47 -1.27 -39.44 -18.03
CA SER A 47 -1.49 -38.12 -17.43
C SER A 47 -0.41 -37.12 -17.84
N LYS A 48 0.87 -37.52 -17.79
CA LYS A 48 1.99 -36.66 -18.22
C LYS A 48 1.92 -36.32 -19.71
N GLU A 49 1.62 -37.31 -20.55
CA GLU A 49 1.47 -37.10 -21.99
C GLU A 49 0.29 -36.18 -22.31
N MET A 50 -0.87 -36.42 -21.70
CA MET A 50 -2.05 -35.57 -21.83
C MET A 50 -1.78 -34.14 -21.37
N MET A 51 -1.07 -33.96 -20.25
CA MET A 51 -0.68 -32.63 -19.77
C MET A 51 0.28 -31.94 -20.76
N GLY A 52 1.24 -32.67 -21.33
CA GLY A 52 2.12 -32.16 -22.38
C GLY A 52 1.36 -31.74 -23.64
N ILE A 53 0.38 -32.54 -24.08
CA ILE A 53 -0.48 -32.19 -25.22
C ILE A 53 -1.29 -30.92 -24.93
N LEU A 54 -1.89 -30.82 -23.73
CA LEU A 54 -2.65 -29.64 -23.33
C LEU A 54 -1.76 -28.38 -23.31
N MET A 55 -0.58 -28.45 -22.70
CA MET A 55 0.37 -27.35 -22.64
C MET A 55 0.87 -26.90 -24.02
N ASN A 56 1.01 -27.82 -24.97
CA ASN A 56 1.47 -27.51 -26.32
C ASN A 56 0.33 -27.13 -27.28
N SER A 57 -0.93 -27.33 -26.88
CA SER A 57 -2.10 -26.96 -27.69
C SER A 57 -2.53 -25.52 -27.43
N LYS A 58 -3.02 -24.83 -28.46
CA LYS A 58 -3.57 -23.46 -28.31
C LYS A 58 -4.72 -23.40 -27.31
N SER A 59 -5.63 -24.39 -27.36
CA SER A 59 -6.79 -24.45 -26.45
C SER A 59 -6.36 -24.67 -25.00
N GLY A 60 -5.40 -25.55 -24.75
CA GLY A 60 -4.89 -25.78 -23.40
C GLY A 60 -4.09 -24.58 -22.86
N MET A 61 -3.31 -23.88 -23.70
CA MET A 61 -2.69 -22.61 -23.31
C MET A 61 -3.73 -21.54 -22.93
N MET A 62 -4.82 -21.41 -23.70
CA MET A 62 -5.89 -20.45 -23.37
C MET A 62 -6.56 -20.81 -22.04
N MET A 63 -6.89 -22.08 -21.80
CA MET A 63 -7.45 -22.53 -20.51
C MET A 63 -6.49 -22.24 -19.35
N MET A 64 -5.19 -22.45 -19.53
CA MET A 64 -4.19 -22.15 -18.49
C MET A 64 -4.09 -20.65 -18.23
N GLN A 65 -4.08 -19.81 -19.27
CA GLN A 65 -4.08 -18.34 -19.11
C GLN A 65 -5.35 -17.83 -18.45
N GLU A 66 -6.51 -18.40 -18.77
CA GLU A 66 -7.78 -18.05 -18.12
C GLU A 66 -7.76 -18.41 -16.65
N LYS A 67 -7.30 -19.63 -16.32
CA LYS A 67 -7.14 -20.07 -14.93
C LYS A 67 -6.10 -19.24 -14.18
N GLU A 68 -5.01 -18.86 -14.83
CA GLU A 68 -4.00 -17.95 -14.25
C GLU A 68 -4.61 -16.58 -13.94
N LYS A 69 -5.37 -16.01 -14.89
CA LYS A 69 -6.09 -14.74 -14.67
C LYS A 69 -7.11 -14.83 -13.54
N GLU A 70 -7.83 -15.95 -13.43
CA GLU A 70 -8.77 -16.21 -12.34
C GLU A 70 -8.04 -16.30 -10.99
N MET A 71 -6.99 -17.12 -10.90
CA MET A 71 -6.17 -17.21 -9.69
C MET A 71 -5.53 -15.87 -9.31
N MET A 72 -5.10 -15.06 -10.28
CA MET A 72 -4.60 -13.71 -10.03
C MET A 72 -5.69 -12.78 -9.49
N ARG A 73 -6.92 -12.86 -10.00
CA ARG A 73 -8.06 -12.07 -9.48
C ARG A 73 -8.39 -12.46 -8.05
N ASP A 74 -8.45 -13.75 -7.74
CA ASP A 74 -8.72 -14.25 -6.39
C ASP A 74 -7.60 -13.89 -5.42
N SER A 75 -6.35 -14.02 -5.86
CA SER A 75 -5.17 -13.63 -5.08
C SER A 75 -5.14 -12.13 -4.82
N HIS A 76 -5.51 -11.32 -5.82
CA HIS A 76 -5.62 -9.87 -5.68
C HIS A 76 -6.76 -9.47 -4.72
N ALA A 77 -7.92 -10.11 -4.80
CA ALA A 77 -9.03 -9.88 -3.87
C ALA A 77 -8.64 -10.27 -2.43
N LYS A 78 -7.95 -11.40 -2.25
CA LYS A 78 -7.42 -11.84 -0.96
C LYS A 78 -6.36 -10.88 -0.40
N MET A 79 -5.45 -10.41 -1.25
CA MET A 79 -4.45 -9.39 -0.88
C MET A 79 -5.11 -8.08 -0.45
N MET A 80 -6.12 -7.60 -1.20
CA MET A 80 -6.90 -6.43 -0.80
C MET A 80 -7.64 -6.64 0.51
N GLY A 81 -8.17 -7.85 0.77
CA GLY A 81 -8.77 -8.21 2.05
C GLY A 81 -7.77 -8.10 3.21
N MET A 82 -6.59 -8.72 3.07
CA MET A 82 -5.53 -8.65 4.07
C MET A 82 -5.02 -7.21 4.30
N MET A 83 -4.93 -6.39 3.25
CA MET A 83 -4.57 -4.97 3.37
C MET A 83 -5.63 -4.15 4.11
N LYS A 84 -6.92 -4.45 3.93
CA LYS A 84 -8.01 -3.80 4.67
C LYS A 84 -8.06 -4.24 6.13
N GLU A 85 -7.81 -5.51 6.40
CA GLU A 85 -7.81 -6.07 7.75
C GLU A 85 -6.60 -5.60 8.58
N ASN A 86 -5.48 -5.27 7.92
CA ASN A 86 -4.28 -4.77 8.57
C ASN A 86 -3.88 -3.37 8.05
N PRO A 87 -4.53 -2.30 8.54
CA PRO A 87 -4.23 -0.93 8.13
C PRO A 87 -2.81 -0.49 8.54
N GLU A 88 -2.20 -1.10 9.56
CA GLU A 88 -0.81 -0.81 9.96
C GLU A 88 0.19 -1.36 8.93
N MET A 89 -0.08 -2.50 8.30
CA MET A 89 0.71 -3.01 7.18
C MET A 89 0.64 -2.08 5.96
N MET A 90 -0.54 -1.53 5.66
CA MET A 90 -0.69 -0.56 4.57
C MET A 90 0.08 0.72 4.87
N LYS A 91 -0.02 1.24 6.10
CA LYS A 91 0.74 2.42 6.53
C LYS A 91 2.25 2.18 6.48
N SER A 92 2.73 1.03 6.95
CA SER A 92 4.17 0.73 6.96
C SER A 92 4.72 0.62 5.54
N MET A 93 4.00 -0.07 4.65
CA MET A 93 4.41 -0.23 3.25
C MET A 93 4.37 1.10 2.48
N MET A 94 3.35 1.93 2.72
CA MET A 94 3.25 3.26 2.11
C MET A 94 4.33 4.20 2.65
N SER A 95 4.60 4.17 3.96
CA SER A 95 5.68 4.93 4.60
C SER A 95 7.05 4.51 4.05
N GLU A 96 7.30 3.20 3.96
CA GLU A 96 8.56 2.67 3.44
C GLU A 96 8.78 3.01 1.96
N MET A 97 7.73 2.95 1.14
CA MET A 97 7.78 3.37 -0.26
C MET A 97 8.06 4.87 -0.39
N MET A 98 7.45 5.72 0.45
CA MET A 98 7.73 7.15 0.48
C MET A 98 9.16 7.44 0.95
N MET A 99 9.67 6.74 1.98
CA MET A 99 11.03 6.94 2.48
C MET A 99 12.11 6.52 1.47
N LYS A 100 11.85 5.46 0.68
CA LYS A 100 12.82 4.95 -0.31
C LYS A 100 12.78 5.69 -1.64
N ASN A 101 11.76 6.50 -1.92
CA ASN A 101 11.67 7.30 -3.14
C ASN A 101 11.65 8.82 -2.82
N PRO A 102 12.83 9.44 -2.66
CA PRO A 102 12.95 10.86 -2.33
C PRO A 102 12.40 11.79 -3.43
N GLU A 103 12.30 11.34 -4.69
CA GLU A 103 11.67 12.12 -5.76
C GLU A 103 10.15 12.20 -5.59
N MET A 104 9.51 11.07 -5.23
CA MET A 104 8.08 11.04 -4.92
C MET A 104 7.73 11.91 -3.69
N MET A 105 8.60 11.96 -2.68
CA MET A 105 8.45 12.91 -1.57
C MET A 105 8.52 14.36 -2.04
N LYS A 106 9.49 14.71 -2.90
CA LYS A 106 9.62 16.06 -3.44
C LYS A 106 8.39 16.47 -4.27
N GLU A 107 7.90 15.58 -5.12
CA GLU A 107 6.72 15.82 -5.95
C GLU A 107 5.45 15.94 -5.10
N ASN A 108 5.22 15.03 -4.14
CA ASN A 108 4.07 15.11 -3.24
C ASN A 108 4.13 16.35 -2.35
N HIS A 109 5.31 16.74 -1.89
CA HIS A 109 5.50 17.97 -1.13
C HIS A 109 5.21 19.21 -1.99
N ALA A 110 5.70 19.26 -3.23
CA ALA A 110 5.41 20.33 -4.16
C ALA A 110 3.92 20.41 -4.50
N LYS A 111 3.26 19.27 -4.70
CA LYS A 111 1.82 19.18 -4.97
C LYS A 111 0.98 19.62 -3.77
N MET A 112 1.39 19.26 -2.56
CA MET A 112 0.77 19.73 -1.33
C MET A 112 0.94 21.25 -1.15
N MET A 113 2.14 21.78 -1.41
CA MET A 113 2.36 23.23 -1.43
C MET A 113 1.50 23.94 -2.48
N ALA A 114 1.36 23.35 -3.67
CA ALA A 114 0.51 23.91 -4.73
C ALA A 114 -0.96 23.96 -4.30
N MET A 115 -1.50 22.88 -3.73
CA MET A 115 -2.87 22.88 -3.20
C MET A 115 -3.07 23.91 -2.08
N MET A 116 -2.10 24.07 -1.18
CA MET A 116 -2.16 25.10 -0.13
C MET A 116 -2.14 26.52 -0.71
N LYS A 117 -1.35 26.75 -1.76
CA LYS A 117 -1.27 28.05 -2.45
C LYS A 117 -2.54 28.35 -3.25
N GLU A 118 -3.14 27.34 -3.85
CA GLU A 118 -4.37 27.45 -4.65
C GLU A 118 -5.63 27.54 -3.78
N ASN A 119 -5.59 27.04 -2.54
CA ASN A 119 -6.70 27.11 -1.60
C ASN A 119 -6.37 27.97 -0.36
N PRO A 120 -6.52 29.30 -0.45
CA PRO A 120 -6.21 30.21 0.64
C PRO A 120 -7.08 29.99 1.89
N GLU A 121 -8.31 29.49 1.75
CA GLU A 121 -9.19 29.18 2.88
C GLU A 121 -8.69 27.97 3.67
N MET A 122 -8.15 26.94 2.99
CA MET A 122 -7.50 25.82 3.64
C MET A 122 -6.22 26.24 4.37
N MET A 123 -5.41 27.11 3.76
CA MET A 123 -4.22 27.66 4.43
C MET A 123 -4.61 28.46 5.69
N LYS A 124 -5.67 29.26 5.59
CA LYS A 124 -6.19 30.08 6.69
C LYS A 124 -6.77 29.24 7.82
N SER A 125 -7.54 28.18 7.51
CA SER A 125 -8.08 27.27 8.54
C SER A 125 -6.96 26.53 9.26
N MET A 126 -5.96 26.03 8.54
CA MET A 126 -4.83 25.33 9.12
C MET A 126 -3.96 26.25 9.99
N MET A 127 -3.66 27.48 9.53
CA MET A 127 -2.98 28.48 10.36
C MET A 127 -3.78 28.84 11.60
N SER A 128 -5.11 28.97 11.48
CA SER A 128 -5.98 29.28 12.61
C SER A 128 -5.99 28.17 13.66
N GLU A 129 -6.07 26.90 13.24
CA GLU A 129 -5.99 25.75 14.15
C GLU A 129 -4.62 25.66 14.82
N MET A 130 -3.54 25.90 14.08
CA MET A 130 -2.19 25.95 14.63
C MET A 130 -2.04 27.05 15.67
N MET A 131 -2.50 28.27 15.38
CA MET A 131 -2.49 29.38 16.34
C MET A 131 -3.34 29.08 17.57
N LYS A 132 -4.48 28.40 17.40
CA LYS A 132 -5.32 27.96 18.51
C LYS A 132 -4.59 26.93 19.37
N GLY A 133 -3.99 25.91 18.77
CA GLY A 133 -3.18 24.91 19.48
C GLY A 133 -2.00 25.53 20.24
N MET A 134 -1.34 26.55 19.68
CA MET A 134 -0.27 27.29 20.36
C MET A 134 -0.79 28.13 21.54
N LYS A 135 -1.97 28.75 21.42
CA LYS A 135 -2.59 29.51 22.51
C LYS A 135 -3.05 28.59 23.64
N ASP A 136 -3.61 27.44 23.30
CA ASP A 136 -4.16 26.47 24.25
C ASP A 136 -3.04 25.66 24.92
N ASN A 137 -1.87 25.54 24.28
CA ASN A 137 -0.70 24.85 24.80
C ASN A 137 0.55 25.76 24.84
N PRO A 138 0.78 26.50 25.94
CA PRO A 138 1.94 27.38 26.09
C PRO A 138 3.28 26.62 26.10
N GLU A 139 3.28 25.34 26.48
CA GLU A 139 4.49 24.51 26.49
C GLU A 139 4.92 24.13 25.06
N MET A 140 3.94 23.86 24.18
CA MET A 140 4.19 23.69 22.75
C MET A 140 4.79 24.96 22.13
N MET A 141 4.20 26.13 22.43
CA MET A 141 4.72 27.42 21.97
C MET A 141 6.17 27.63 22.42
N LYS A 142 6.45 27.37 23.71
CA LYS A 142 7.79 27.49 24.29
C LYS A 142 8.79 26.56 23.61
N ASN A 143 8.45 25.28 23.41
CA ASN A 143 9.34 24.32 22.76
C ASN A 143 9.62 24.67 21.29
N MET A 144 8.62 25.13 20.55
CA MET A 144 8.83 25.61 19.18
C MET A 144 9.73 26.83 19.13
N MET A 145 9.48 27.82 20.01
CA MET A 145 10.29 29.03 20.07
C MET A 145 11.75 28.73 20.46
N SER A 146 11.97 27.84 21.43
CA SER A 146 13.32 27.40 21.82
C SER A 146 14.06 26.74 20.66
N LYS A 147 13.44 25.77 19.98
CA LYS A 147 14.05 25.09 18.83
C LYS A 147 14.35 26.05 17.68
N MET A 148 13.46 27.03 17.43
CA MET A 148 13.68 28.05 16.42
C MET A 148 14.91 28.90 16.76
N ILE A 149 15.00 29.37 18.02
CA ILE A 149 16.17 30.13 18.49
C ILE A 149 17.44 29.30 18.37
N GLU A 150 17.44 28.04 18.81
CA GLU A 150 18.57 27.10 18.70
C GLU A 150 19.01 26.92 17.24
N SER A 151 18.06 26.75 16.32
CA SER A 151 18.38 26.58 14.89
C SER A 151 18.94 27.85 14.24
N SER A 152 18.62 29.03 14.80
CA SER A 152 19.10 30.33 14.34
C SER A 152 20.38 30.80 15.04
N GLN A 153 20.91 30.06 16.03
CA GLN A 153 22.11 30.46 16.79
C GLN A 153 23.37 30.68 15.94
N GLY A 154 23.40 30.18 14.70
CA GLY A 154 24.50 30.40 13.74
C GLY A 154 24.17 31.34 12.58
N ASP A 155 22.96 31.89 12.52
CA ASP A 155 22.53 32.81 11.47
C ASP A 155 22.41 34.24 12.03
N ASP A 156 23.53 34.96 12.00
CA ASP A 156 23.65 36.34 12.49
C ASP A 156 22.65 37.29 11.82
N ALA A 157 22.34 37.09 10.55
CA ALA A 157 21.38 37.93 9.84
C ALA A 157 19.97 37.73 10.40
N MET A 158 19.56 36.47 10.58
CA MET A 158 18.27 36.12 11.16
C MET A 158 18.15 36.57 12.62
N MET A 159 19.18 36.32 13.44
CA MET A 159 19.21 36.75 14.84
C MET A 159 19.20 38.28 14.96
N SER A 160 19.96 38.99 14.12
CA SER A 160 19.96 40.46 14.13
C SER A 160 18.60 41.04 13.71
N GLY A 161 17.92 40.42 12.75
CA GLY A 161 16.56 40.79 12.34
C GLY A 161 15.57 40.60 13.48
N MET A 162 15.57 39.42 14.11
CA MET A 162 14.69 39.09 15.23
C MET A 162 14.93 40.03 16.43
N CYS A 163 16.19 40.31 16.78
CA CYS A 163 16.52 41.27 17.84
C CYS A 163 16.06 42.70 17.51
N LYS A 164 16.23 43.15 16.26
CA LYS A 164 15.75 44.47 15.82
C LYS A 164 14.23 44.60 15.93
N GLU A 165 13.50 43.58 15.48
CA GLU A 165 12.03 43.58 15.50
C GLU A 165 11.49 43.53 16.94
N MET A 166 12.16 42.73 17.79
CA MET A 166 11.87 42.64 19.22
C MET A 166 12.12 43.98 19.94
N MET A 167 13.23 44.65 19.66
CA MET A 167 13.54 45.98 20.21
C MET A 167 12.68 47.10 19.60
N GLY A 168 12.17 46.92 18.39
CA GLY A 168 11.22 47.84 17.75
C GLY A 168 9.80 47.75 18.32
N ASN A 169 9.47 46.69 19.06
CA ASN A 169 8.15 46.52 19.66
C ASN A 169 8.03 47.27 21.00
N GLU A 170 7.38 48.43 20.97
CA GLU A 170 7.22 49.34 22.11
C GLU A 170 6.54 48.68 23.33
N LYS A 171 5.54 47.81 23.11
CA LYS A 171 4.87 47.08 24.20
C LYS A 171 5.82 46.12 24.90
N MET A 172 6.68 45.46 24.12
CA MET A 172 7.67 44.53 24.64
C MET A 172 8.78 45.25 25.41
N MET A 173 9.26 46.38 24.89
CA MET A 173 10.20 47.27 25.59
C MET A 173 9.65 47.73 26.94
N LYS A 174 8.40 48.23 26.98
CA LYS A 174 7.74 48.64 28.24
C LYS A 174 7.62 47.49 29.24
N MET A 175 7.33 46.28 28.77
CA MET A 175 7.25 45.10 29.64
C MET A 175 8.64 44.67 30.17
N MET A 176 9.69 44.76 29.34
CA MET A 176 11.07 44.51 29.76
C MET A 176 11.56 45.54 30.79
N GLU A 177 11.24 46.82 30.59
CA GLU A 177 11.56 47.88 31.55
C GLU A 177 10.87 47.63 32.89
N LYS A 178 9.58 47.26 32.85
CA LYS A 178 8.81 46.90 34.06
C LYS A 178 9.45 45.73 34.80
N MET A 179 9.79 44.65 34.09
CA MET A 179 10.47 43.49 34.70
C MET A 179 11.85 43.85 35.26
N LYS A 180 12.64 44.69 34.57
CA LYS A 180 13.93 45.17 35.08
C LYS A 180 13.76 45.96 36.38
N LYS A 181 12.74 46.82 36.45
CA LYS A 181 12.41 47.58 37.65
C LYS A 181 12.01 46.66 38.81
N GLU A 182 11.07 45.75 38.59
CA GLU A 182 10.61 44.77 39.60
C GLU A 182 11.76 43.87 40.10
N LYS A 183 12.68 43.47 39.21
CA LYS A 183 13.86 42.67 39.59
C LYS A 183 14.87 43.46 40.41
N MET A 184 15.07 44.75 40.11
CA MET A 184 15.90 45.63 40.94
C MET A 184 15.28 45.85 42.32
N ASP A 185 13.96 46.05 42.38
CA ASP A 185 13.24 46.23 43.64
C ASP A 185 13.33 44.99 44.53
N MET A 186 13.18 43.79 43.97
CA MET A 186 13.40 42.53 44.69
C MET A 186 14.83 42.33 45.19
N ASN A 187 15.83 42.71 44.39
CA ASN A 187 17.23 42.60 44.81
C ASN A 187 17.58 43.59 45.92
N ASN A 188 16.94 44.78 45.92
CA ASN A 188 17.09 45.76 46.98
C ASN A 188 16.44 45.28 48.29
N MET A 189 15.26 44.66 48.24
CA MET A 189 14.63 44.02 49.41
C MET A 189 15.50 42.90 49.98
N LYS A 190 15.98 41.97 49.15
CA LYS A 190 16.86 40.86 49.59
C LYS A 190 18.20 41.33 50.17
N ARG A 191 18.67 42.53 49.80
CA ARG A 191 19.87 43.14 50.39
C ARG A 191 19.62 43.78 51.74
N MET A 192 18.39 44.22 52.03
CA MET A 192 18.00 44.75 53.33
C MET A 192 17.78 43.62 54.35
N ASP A 193 17.19 42.50 53.94
CA ASP A 193 17.02 41.31 54.80
C ASP A 193 18.35 40.63 55.21
N LYS A 194 19.43 40.83 54.43
CA LYS A 194 20.78 40.32 54.74
C LYS A 194 21.64 41.25 55.58
N LYS A 195 21.13 42.42 55.98
CA LYS A 195 21.84 43.44 56.78
C LYS A 195 21.25 43.61 58.18
N GLN A 196 20.32 42.75 58.60
CA GLN A 196 19.87 42.62 59.99
C GLN A 196 20.55 41.43 60.67
#